data_AF-A0A7S2FGH1-F1
#
_entry.id   AF-A0A7S2FGH1-F1
#
_cell.length_a   1.000
_cell.length_b   1.000
_cell.length_c   1.000
_cell.angle_alpha   90.00
_cell.angle_beta   90.00
_cell.angle_gamma   90.00
#
_symmetry.space_group_name_H-M   'P 1'
#
loop_
_entity.id
_entity.type
_entity.pdbx_description
1 polymer ?
#
loop_
_entity_poly.entity_id
_entity_poly.type
_entity_poly.pdbx_seq_one_letter_code
_entity_poly.pdbx_strand_id
1 'polypeptide(L)'
;MDMKAIQKACEIINKAKRPIFYVGQGASHCPEILRKVAAKAEVPVTTTVHGMGIFDEREPLSMHMLGMHGAAYANFAIQNADCIVAIGSRFDDRTTGIMDKYAPKARMAEKDGTGGIIHINIDKSTFGKVVNPTVPIWADTEHALQAMESLIKPSEDPAREEWKKQCIQWKKDHA
;
A
#
# COMPACT_ATOMS: atom_id res chain seq x y z
N MET A 1 -18.60 8.20 -2.46
CA MET A 1 -17.15 8.10 -2.73
C MET A 1 -16.70 9.40 -3.37
N ASP A 2 -15.65 10.04 -2.84
CA ASP A 2 -15.11 11.30 -3.38
C ASP A 2 -14.14 11.01 -4.54
N MET A 3 -14.56 11.32 -5.76
CA MET A 3 -13.75 11.08 -6.97
C MET A 3 -12.50 11.96 -7.04
N LYS A 4 -12.48 13.14 -6.42
CA LYS A 4 -11.28 13.99 -6.40
C LYS A 4 -10.18 13.34 -5.56
N ALA A 5 -10.54 12.72 -4.45
CA ALA A 5 -9.61 11.95 -3.62
C ALA A 5 -9.06 10.72 -4.37
N ILE A 6 -9.92 9.99 -5.10
CA ILE A 6 -9.49 8.85 -5.93
C ILE A 6 -8.51 9.29 -7.02
N GLN A 7 -8.82 10.37 -7.75
CA GLN A 7 -7.94 10.94 -8.78
C GLN A 7 -6.59 11.34 -8.18
N LYS A 8 -6.61 12.05 -7.04
CA LYS A 8 -5.39 12.46 -6.36
C LYS A 8 -4.55 11.26 -5.90
N ALA A 9 -5.17 10.23 -5.37
CA ALA A 9 -4.49 8.99 -4.98
C ALA A 9 -3.83 8.30 -6.18
N CYS A 10 -4.54 8.18 -7.31
CA CYS A 10 -3.99 7.57 -8.52
C CYS A 10 -2.84 8.40 -9.12
N GLU A 11 -2.93 9.72 -9.10
CA GLU A 11 -1.83 10.60 -9.50
C GLU A 11 -0.56 10.37 -8.66
N ILE A 12 -0.73 10.21 -7.34
CA ILE A 12 0.39 9.92 -6.43
C ILE A 12 0.97 8.53 -6.74
N ILE A 13 0.12 7.49 -6.88
CA ILE A 13 0.57 6.12 -7.15
C ILE A 13 1.31 6.02 -8.50
N ASN A 14 0.79 6.69 -9.53
CA ASN A 14 1.38 6.70 -10.87
C ASN A 14 2.76 7.42 -10.89
N LYS A 15 2.97 8.42 -10.01
CA LYS A 15 4.24 9.16 -9.90
C LYS A 15 5.23 8.56 -8.90
N ALA A 16 4.75 7.75 -7.96
CA ALA A 16 5.58 7.13 -6.94
C ALA A 16 6.69 6.28 -7.59
N LYS A 17 7.87 6.22 -6.99
CA LYS A 17 8.94 5.34 -7.47
C LYS A 17 8.91 4.00 -6.76
N ARG A 18 8.55 4.02 -5.48
CA ARG A 18 8.58 2.87 -4.58
C ARG A 18 7.26 2.73 -3.81
N PRO A 19 6.10 2.55 -4.49
CA PRO A 19 4.86 2.33 -3.79
C PRO A 19 4.75 0.92 -3.22
N ILE A 20 3.88 0.77 -2.23
CA ILE A 20 3.48 -0.53 -1.67
C ILE A 20 2.01 -0.50 -1.28
N PHE A 21 1.31 -1.61 -1.53
CA PHE A 21 -0.05 -1.82 -1.01
C PHE A 21 0.01 -2.51 0.34
N TYR A 22 -0.65 -1.91 1.33
CA TYR A 22 -0.78 -2.41 2.68
C TYR A 22 -2.23 -2.84 2.93
N VAL A 23 -2.48 -4.14 2.84
CA VAL A 23 -3.82 -4.70 2.77
C VAL A 23 -4.27 -5.24 4.13
N GLY A 24 -5.42 -4.73 4.58
CA GLY A 24 -6.10 -5.18 5.80
C GLY A 24 -7.35 -5.99 5.53
N GLN A 25 -8.01 -6.43 6.60
CA GLN A 25 -9.23 -7.24 6.55
C GLN A 25 -10.35 -6.59 5.71
N GLY A 26 -10.44 -5.26 5.68
CA GLY A 26 -11.49 -4.55 4.94
C GLY A 26 -11.42 -4.72 3.41
N ALA A 27 -10.45 -5.46 2.87
CA ALA A 27 -10.37 -5.85 1.47
C ALA A 27 -10.75 -7.33 1.22
N SER A 28 -11.22 -8.06 2.24
CA SER A 28 -11.44 -9.51 2.13
C SER A 28 -12.51 -9.91 1.11
N HIS A 29 -13.42 -9.00 0.79
CA HIS A 29 -14.49 -9.22 -0.19
C HIS A 29 -14.09 -8.89 -1.63
N CYS A 30 -12.90 -8.32 -1.87
CA CYS A 30 -12.52 -7.81 -3.19
C CYS A 30 -11.10 -8.23 -3.68
N PRO A 31 -10.69 -9.51 -3.52
CA PRO A 31 -9.34 -9.95 -3.90
C PRO A 31 -9.05 -9.83 -5.41
N GLU A 32 -10.05 -10.05 -6.27
CA GLU A 32 -9.87 -10.02 -7.73
C GLU A 32 -9.52 -8.63 -8.26
N ILE A 33 -10.23 -7.58 -7.80
CA ILE A 33 -9.93 -6.21 -8.23
C ILE A 33 -8.62 -5.72 -7.60
N LEU A 34 -8.32 -6.10 -6.35
CA LEU A 34 -7.03 -5.82 -5.72
C LEU A 34 -5.87 -6.37 -6.56
N ARG A 35 -5.97 -7.63 -7.00
CA ARG A 35 -4.97 -8.29 -7.84
C ARG A 35 -4.81 -7.59 -9.19
N LYS A 36 -5.91 -7.22 -9.85
CA LYS A 36 -5.87 -6.45 -11.11
C LYS A 36 -5.17 -5.10 -10.94
N VAL A 37 -5.53 -4.34 -9.90
CA VAL A 37 -4.94 -3.02 -9.63
C VAL A 37 -3.46 -3.14 -9.29
N ALA A 38 -3.07 -4.11 -8.44
CA ALA A 38 -1.68 -4.35 -8.07
C ALA A 38 -0.83 -4.73 -9.29
N ALA A 39 -1.33 -5.64 -10.13
CA ALA A 39 -0.66 -6.04 -11.36
C ALA A 39 -0.52 -4.88 -12.34
N LYS A 40 -1.59 -4.11 -12.57
CA LYS A 40 -1.58 -2.96 -13.48
C LYS A 40 -0.65 -1.84 -13.02
N ALA A 41 -0.59 -1.59 -11.71
CA ALA A 41 0.28 -0.58 -11.12
C ALA A 41 1.72 -1.09 -10.91
N GLU A 42 1.95 -2.40 -11.06
CA GLU A 42 3.21 -3.08 -10.76
C GLU A 42 3.69 -2.80 -9.32
N VAL A 43 2.76 -2.87 -8.37
CA VAL A 43 2.98 -2.51 -6.96
C VAL A 43 3.10 -3.77 -6.09
N PRO A 44 4.18 -3.92 -5.30
CA PRO A 44 4.28 -4.97 -4.30
C PRO A 44 3.17 -4.86 -3.23
N VAL A 45 2.70 -6.00 -2.75
CA VAL A 45 1.56 -6.11 -1.82
C VAL A 45 2.00 -6.80 -0.54
N THR A 46 1.74 -6.18 0.61
CA THR A 46 1.90 -6.77 1.94
C THR A 46 0.56 -6.77 2.68
N THR A 47 0.38 -7.73 3.58
CA THR A 47 -0.88 -7.91 4.30
C THR A 47 -0.70 -7.78 5.81
N THR A 48 -1.72 -7.28 6.50
CA THR A 48 -1.85 -7.52 7.95
C THR A 48 -2.06 -9.00 8.23
N VAL A 49 -1.93 -9.43 9.49
CA VAL A 49 -2.35 -10.77 9.93
C VAL A 49 -3.81 -11.09 9.55
N HIS A 50 -4.69 -10.10 9.61
CA HIS A 50 -6.11 -10.26 9.24
C HIS A 50 -6.37 -10.13 7.73
N GLY A 51 -5.36 -9.74 6.95
CA GLY A 51 -5.41 -9.66 5.51
C GLY A 51 -4.72 -10.81 4.80
N MET A 52 -4.11 -11.75 5.54
CA MET A 52 -3.47 -12.93 4.94
C MET A 52 -4.50 -13.73 4.14
N GLY A 53 -4.09 -14.21 2.97
CA GLY A 53 -4.96 -14.92 2.03
C GLY A 53 -5.81 -14.03 1.11
N ILE A 54 -5.88 -12.70 1.33
CA ILE A 54 -6.56 -11.79 0.39
C ILE A 54 -5.76 -11.65 -0.91
N PHE A 55 -4.43 -11.67 -0.82
CA PHE A 55 -3.52 -11.67 -1.96
C PHE A 55 -2.75 -12.99 -1.99
N ASP A 56 -2.62 -13.60 -3.17
CA ASP A 56 -1.94 -14.90 -3.29
C ASP A 56 -0.44 -14.75 -2.96
N GLU A 57 0.00 -15.43 -1.90
CA GLU A 57 1.37 -15.36 -1.39
C GLU A 57 2.42 -15.96 -2.33
N ARG A 58 1.98 -16.69 -3.36
CA ARG A 58 2.83 -17.24 -4.43
C ARG A 58 3.07 -16.23 -5.54
N GLU A 59 2.30 -15.14 -5.61
CA GLU A 59 2.50 -14.13 -6.65
C GLU A 59 3.81 -13.37 -6.47
N PRO A 60 4.49 -12.99 -7.57
CA PRO A 60 5.77 -12.27 -7.51
C PRO A 60 5.71 -10.94 -6.75
N LEU A 61 4.55 -10.27 -6.75
CA LEU A 61 4.34 -9.02 -6.04
C LEU A 61 4.07 -9.20 -4.54
N SER A 62 3.90 -10.44 -4.06
CA SER A 62 3.60 -10.68 -2.64
C SER A 62 4.83 -10.53 -1.76
N MET A 63 4.71 -9.62 -0.79
CA MET A 63 5.66 -9.37 0.29
C MET A 63 5.27 -10.08 1.59
N HIS A 64 4.25 -10.94 1.57
CA HIS A 64 3.73 -11.66 2.74
C HIS A 64 3.30 -10.70 3.87
N MET A 65 3.06 -11.26 5.07
CA MET A 65 2.60 -10.51 6.23
C MET A 65 3.68 -9.55 6.77
N LEU A 66 3.34 -8.28 7.03
CA LEU A 66 4.22 -7.35 7.76
C LEU A 66 3.96 -7.36 9.28
N GLY A 67 4.80 -6.62 10.01
CA GLY A 67 4.60 -6.29 11.41
C GLY A 67 5.61 -6.96 12.34
N MET A 68 5.31 -6.95 13.64
CA MET A 68 6.17 -7.42 14.73
C MET A 68 6.71 -8.85 14.53
N HIS A 69 5.88 -9.72 13.95
CA HIS A 69 6.24 -11.10 13.60
C HIS A 69 6.06 -11.38 12.11
N GLY A 70 6.02 -10.32 11.30
CA GLY A 70 5.93 -10.42 9.85
C GLY A 70 7.29 -10.67 9.21
N ALA A 71 7.27 -10.86 7.90
CA ALA A 71 8.46 -10.94 7.07
C ALA A 71 9.31 -9.66 7.17
N ALA A 72 10.61 -9.83 7.40
CA ALA A 72 11.54 -8.70 7.47
C ALA A 72 11.54 -7.85 6.19
N TYR A 73 11.45 -8.50 5.02
CA TYR A 73 11.37 -7.83 3.73
C TYR A 73 10.07 -7.04 3.52
N ALA A 74 8.96 -7.45 4.13
CA ALA A 74 7.72 -6.65 4.13
C ALA A 74 7.91 -5.35 4.93
N ASN A 75 8.54 -5.45 6.10
CA ASN A 75 8.86 -4.31 6.94
C ASN A 75 9.86 -3.38 6.24
N PHE A 76 10.87 -3.91 5.56
CA PHE A 76 11.79 -3.11 4.74
C PHE A 76 11.09 -2.38 3.61
N ALA A 77 10.16 -3.05 2.92
CA ALA A 77 9.40 -2.44 1.85
C ALA A 77 8.55 -1.27 2.36
N ILE A 78 7.83 -1.42 3.48
CA ILE A 78 7.06 -0.33 4.11
C ILE A 78 7.97 0.84 4.53
N GLN A 79 9.10 0.56 5.16
CA GLN A 79 10.00 1.61 5.67
C GLN A 79 10.69 2.40 4.53
N ASN A 80 10.85 1.78 3.36
CA ASN A 80 11.50 2.39 2.20
C ASN A 80 10.53 2.89 1.13
N ALA A 81 9.24 2.62 1.26
CA ALA A 81 8.23 3.06 0.32
C ALA A 81 8.07 4.58 0.36
N ASP A 82 7.96 5.22 -0.81
CA ASP A 82 7.61 6.63 -0.94
C ASP A 82 6.09 6.84 -1.03
N CYS A 83 5.33 5.79 -1.33
CA CYS A 83 3.89 5.79 -1.29
C CYS A 83 3.36 4.52 -0.62
N ILE A 84 2.54 4.67 0.41
CA ILE A 84 1.84 3.54 1.06
C ILE A 84 0.37 3.68 0.77
N VAL A 85 -0.24 2.65 0.19
CA VAL A 85 -1.69 2.57 -0.03
C VAL A 85 -2.27 1.58 0.96
N ALA A 86 -2.82 2.09 2.06
CA ALA A 86 -3.50 1.28 3.06
C ALA A 86 -4.93 0.99 2.59
N ILE A 87 -5.22 -0.27 2.33
CA ILE A 87 -6.49 -0.73 1.75
C ILE A 87 -7.21 -1.57 2.80
N GLY A 88 -8.28 -1.02 3.39
CA GLY A 88 -9.07 -1.74 4.40
C GLY A 88 -8.28 -2.07 5.68
N SER A 89 -7.20 -1.33 5.96
CA SER A 89 -6.38 -1.49 7.16
C SER A 89 -6.64 -0.38 8.18
N ARG A 90 -6.30 -0.65 9.45
CA ARG A 90 -6.45 0.26 10.59
C ARG A 90 -5.13 0.72 11.20
N PHE A 91 -3.98 0.37 10.60
CA PHE A 91 -2.64 0.69 11.13
C PHE A 91 -2.48 0.26 12.61
N ASP A 92 -2.71 -1.02 12.90
CA ASP A 92 -2.55 -1.57 14.25
C ASP A 92 -1.10 -1.42 14.75
N ASP A 93 -0.90 -1.27 16.06
CA ASP A 93 0.42 -1.08 16.69
C ASP A 93 1.38 -2.25 16.42
N ARG A 94 0.85 -3.46 16.27
CA ARG A 94 1.62 -4.65 15.86
C ARG A 94 2.14 -4.57 14.43
N THR A 95 1.61 -3.66 13.62
CA THR A 95 2.07 -3.41 12.24
C THR A 95 2.95 -2.18 12.12
N THR A 96 2.70 -1.14 12.91
CA THR A 96 3.42 0.14 12.80
C THR A 96 4.65 0.22 13.69
N GLY A 97 4.68 -0.52 14.80
CA GLY A 97 5.77 -0.44 15.78
C GLY A 97 5.89 0.95 16.40
N ILE A 98 7.09 1.55 16.35
CA ILE A 98 7.31 2.90 16.90
C ILE A 98 6.84 3.95 15.89
N MET A 99 5.74 4.63 16.21
CA MET A 99 5.07 5.57 15.31
C MET A 99 5.98 6.68 14.77
N ASP A 100 6.86 7.25 15.59
CA ASP A 100 7.78 8.31 15.16
C ASP A 100 8.79 7.85 14.09
N LYS A 101 8.96 6.54 13.95
CA LYS A 101 9.87 5.90 12.99
C LYS A 101 9.12 5.19 11.85
N TYR A 102 7.79 5.26 11.82
CA TYR A 102 6.99 4.57 10.82
C TYR A 102 7.01 5.29 9.47
N ALA A 103 7.27 4.54 8.39
CA ALA A 103 7.19 5.00 7.01
C ALA A 103 7.93 6.33 6.72
N PRO A 104 9.21 6.48 7.11
CA PRO A 104 9.92 7.76 7.00
C PRO A 104 10.03 8.25 5.55
N LYS A 105 10.19 7.34 4.57
CA LYS A 105 10.29 7.70 3.15
C LYS A 105 8.96 8.19 2.58
N ALA A 106 7.83 7.62 2.99
CA ALA A 106 6.51 8.12 2.59
C ALA A 106 6.26 9.51 3.18
N ARG A 107 6.66 9.75 4.44
CA ARG A 107 6.55 11.07 5.08
C ARG A 107 7.44 12.14 4.46
N MET A 108 8.64 11.77 4.02
CA MET A 108 9.50 12.67 3.24
C MET A 108 8.83 12.99 1.89
N ALA A 109 8.40 11.97 1.16
CA ALA A 109 7.76 12.15 -0.14
C ALA A 109 6.43 12.94 -0.08
N GLU A 110 5.69 12.83 1.03
CA GLU A 110 4.52 13.68 1.33
C GLU A 110 4.89 15.17 1.40
N LYS A 111 5.98 15.50 2.12
CA LYS A 111 6.47 16.90 2.21
C LYS A 111 6.93 17.44 0.86
N ASP A 112 7.52 16.58 0.04
CA ASP A 112 8.00 16.94 -1.29
C ASP A 112 6.88 16.94 -2.35
N GLY A 113 5.67 16.51 -1.98
CA GLY A 113 4.53 16.41 -2.90
C GLY A 113 4.65 15.29 -3.95
N THR A 114 5.59 14.36 -3.76
CA THR A 114 5.89 13.26 -4.69
C THR A 114 5.35 11.90 -4.24
N GLY A 115 4.83 11.80 -3.02
CA GLY A 115 4.36 10.55 -2.42
C GLY A 115 3.46 10.79 -1.21
N GLY A 116 3.44 9.82 -0.30
CA GLY A 116 2.69 9.91 0.95
C GLY A 116 1.92 8.66 1.32
N ILE A 117 0.94 8.82 2.22
CA ILE A 117 0.12 7.71 2.72
C ILE A 117 -1.32 7.91 2.26
N ILE A 118 -1.81 7.00 1.43
CA ILE A 118 -3.20 6.91 0.98
C ILE A 118 -3.91 5.91 1.88
N HIS A 119 -5.10 6.25 2.38
CA HIS A 119 -5.85 5.38 3.28
C HIS A 119 -7.29 5.22 2.81
N ILE A 120 -7.64 4.00 2.42
CA ILE A 120 -8.97 3.62 1.97
C ILE A 120 -9.64 2.83 3.09
N ASN A 121 -10.73 3.36 3.63
CA ASN A 121 -11.49 2.67 4.68
C ASN A 121 -12.97 3.09 4.67
N ILE A 122 -13.85 2.14 5.00
CA ILE A 122 -15.28 2.39 5.15
C ILE A 122 -15.62 3.00 6.52
N ASP A 123 -14.79 2.71 7.53
CA ASP A 123 -14.92 3.28 8.87
C ASP A 123 -14.13 4.59 8.98
N LYS A 124 -14.87 5.71 9.04
CA LYS A 124 -14.32 7.06 9.21
C LYS A 124 -13.45 7.22 10.45
N SER A 125 -13.73 6.47 11.52
CA SER A 125 -13.02 6.62 12.80
C SER A 125 -11.55 6.21 12.72
N THR A 126 -11.16 5.52 11.65
CA THR A 126 -9.78 5.06 11.44
C THR A 126 -8.87 6.15 10.90
N PHE A 127 -9.41 7.18 10.23
CA PHE A 127 -8.60 8.25 9.64
C PHE A 127 -8.00 9.14 10.73
N GLY A 128 -6.67 9.27 10.74
CA GLY A 128 -5.94 10.09 11.70
C GLY A 128 -5.88 9.54 13.13
N LYS A 129 -6.42 8.33 13.37
CA LYS A 129 -6.36 7.69 14.69
C LYS A 129 -4.96 7.22 15.07
N VAL A 130 -4.25 6.61 14.13
CA VAL A 130 -2.86 6.12 14.31
C VAL A 130 -1.93 6.82 13.33
N VAL A 131 -2.33 6.86 12.06
CA VAL A 131 -1.58 7.49 10.98
C VAL A 131 -2.47 8.56 10.37
N ASN A 132 -1.97 9.79 10.27
CA ASN A 132 -2.60 10.84 9.48
C ASN A 132 -2.30 10.58 7.99
N PRO A 133 -3.31 10.27 7.15
CA PRO A 133 -3.09 10.02 5.74
C PRO A 133 -2.93 11.33 4.96
N THR A 134 -2.10 11.30 3.92
CA THR A 134 -2.00 12.35 2.90
C THR A 134 -3.29 12.44 2.10
N VAL A 135 -3.91 11.30 1.78
CA VAL A 135 -5.20 11.23 1.09
C VAL A 135 -6.11 10.22 1.81
N PRO A 136 -7.09 10.68 2.59
CA PRO A 136 -8.15 9.82 3.11
C PRO A 136 -9.21 9.57 2.03
N ILE A 137 -9.57 8.30 1.82
CA ILE A 137 -10.64 7.86 0.92
C ILE A 137 -11.67 7.12 1.76
N TRP A 138 -12.76 7.82 2.08
CA TRP A 138 -13.91 7.21 2.73
C TRP A 138 -14.80 6.50 1.71
N ALA A 139 -14.61 5.19 1.58
CA ALA A 139 -15.33 4.35 0.62
C ALA A 139 -15.23 2.86 1.02
N ASP A 140 -16.15 2.06 0.47
CA ASP A 140 -15.91 0.63 0.35
C ASP A 140 -14.67 0.36 -0.52
N THR A 141 -13.85 -0.62 -0.13
CA THR A 141 -12.57 -0.91 -0.78
C THR A 141 -12.75 -1.42 -2.21
N GLU A 142 -13.80 -2.19 -2.50
CA GLU A 142 -14.07 -2.68 -3.84
C GLU A 142 -14.39 -1.53 -4.80
N HIS A 143 -15.33 -0.65 -4.40
CA HIS A 143 -15.70 0.51 -5.21
C HIS A 143 -14.51 1.47 -5.44
N ALA A 144 -13.68 1.67 -4.41
CA ALA A 144 -12.48 2.48 -4.55
C ALA A 144 -11.49 1.85 -5.53
N LEU A 145 -11.22 0.55 -5.42
CA LEU A 145 -10.30 -0.15 -6.31
C LEU A 145 -10.80 -0.21 -7.76
N GLN A 146 -12.10 -0.39 -7.99
CA GLN A 146 -12.71 -0.32 -9.33
C GLN A 146 -12.53 1.08 -9.97
N ALA A 147 -12.75 2.15 -9.19
CA ALA A 147 -12.52 3.50 -9.66
C ALA A 147 -11.02 3.76 -9.94
N MET A 148 -10.14 3.24 -9.09
CA MET A 148 -8.69 3.34 -9.25
C MET A 148 -8.19 2.55 -10.48
N GLU A 149 -8.74 1.37 -10.77
CA GLU A 149 -8.37 0.56 -11.94
C GLU A 149 -8.41 1.36 -13.23
N SER A 150 -9.42 2.24 -13.38
CA SER A 150 -9.60 3.08 -14.56
C SER A 150 -8.58 4.22 -14.68
N LEU A 151 -7.93 4.60 -13.58
CA LEU A 151 -7.06 5.79 -13.48
C LEU A 151 -5.57 5.43 -13.27
N ILE A 152 -5.31 4.25 -12.72
CA ILE A 152 -3.97 3.68 -12.62
C ILE A 152 -3.45 3.37 -14.02
N LYS A 153 -2.17 3.69 -14.21
CA LYS A 153 -1.43 3.45 -15.45
C LYS A 153 -0.21 2.59 -15.12
N PRO A 154 0.22 1.70 -16.04
CA PRO A 154 1.55 1.10 -15.95
C PRO A 154 2.61 2.18 -15.78
N SER A 155 3.61 1.92 -14.95
CA SER A 155 4.68 2.90 -14.73
C SER A 155 5.68 2.84 -15.89
N GLU A 156 6.04 3.99 -16.42
CA GLU A 156 7.10 4.11 -17.42
C GLU A 156 8.46 4.51 -16.78
N ASP A 157 8.47 4.80 -15.47
CA ASP A 157 9.69 5.15 -14.74
C ASP A 157 10.48 3.86 -14.42
N PRO A 158 11.74 3.73 -14.90
CA PRO A 158 12.59 2.57 -14.59
C PRO A 158 12.68 2.27 -13.10
N ALA A 159 12.61 3.31 -12.25
CA ALA A 159 12.68 3.18 -10.80
C ALA A 159 11.62 2.20 -10.24
N ARG A 160 10.49 2.01 -10.93
CA ARG A 160 9.48 1.02 -10.54
C ARG A 160 9.98 -0.42 -10.70
N GLU A 161 10.69 -0.69 -11.78
CA GLU A 161 11.30 -1.99 -12.04
C GLU A 161 12.46 -2.25 -11.06
N GLU A 162 13.31 -1.25 -10.82
CA GLU A 162 14.33 -1.33 -9.76
C GLU A 162 13.71 -1.59 -8.39
N TRP A 163 12.56 -0.98 -8.10
CA TRP A 163 11.85 -1.20 -6.84
C TRP A 163 11.37 -2.65 -6.68
N LYS A 164 10.72 -3.21 -7.71
CA LYS A 164 10.31 -4.62 -7.69
C LYS A 164 11.51 -5.55 -7.50
N LYS A 165 12.62 -5.30 -8.20
CA LYS A 165 13.86 -6.07 -8.04
C LYS A 165 14.41 -5.99 -6.62
N GLN A 166 14.39 -4.79 -6.01
CA GLN A 166 14.82 -4.61 -4.62
C GLN A 166 13.94 -5.40 -3.63
N CYS A 167 12.62 -5.38 -3.82
CA CYS A 167 11.68 -6.16 -3.01
C CYS A 167 11.93 -7.68 -3.14
N ILE A 168 12.14 -8.17 -4.37
CA ILE A 168 12.48 -9.56 -4.63
C ILE A 168 13.83 -9.92 -3.99
N GLN A 169 14.81 -9.02 -4.06
CA GLN A 169 16.12 -9.24 -3.47
C GLN A 169 16.02 -9.37 -1.95
N TRP A 170 15.30 -8.46 -1.28
CA TRP A 170 15.07 -8.60 0.16
C TRP A 170 14.32 -9.88 0.52
N LYS A 171 13.38 -10.32 -0.30
CA LYS A 171 12.69 -11.60 -0.10
C LYS A 171 13.65 -12.78 -0.19
N LYS A 172 14.68 -12.74 -1.04
CA LYS A 172 15.71 -13.79 -1.10
C LYS A 172 16.67 -13.75 0.08
N ASP A 173 17.08 -12.55 0.49
CA ASP A 173 18.10 -12.36 1.53
C ASP A 173 17.55 -12.61 2.95
N HIS A 174 16.22 -12.56 3.12
CA HIS A 174 15.56 -12.59 4.43
C HIS A 174 14.29 -13.48 4.47
N ALA A 175 14.18 -14.46 3.58
CA ALA A 175 13.14 -15.50 3.66
C ALA A 175 13.51 -16.63 4.63
#